data_AF-A0A7K1JH79-F1
#
_entry.id   AF-A0A7K1JH79-F1
#
_cell.length_a   1.000
_cell.length_b   1.000
_cell.length_c   1.000
_cell.angle_alpha   90.00
_cell.angle_beta   90.00
_cell.angle_gamma   90.00
#
_symmetry.space_group_name_H-M   'P 1'
#
loop_
_entity.id
_entity.type
_entity.pdbx_description
1 polymer ?
#
loop_
_entity_poly.entity_id
_entity_poly.type
_entity_poly.pdbx_seq_one_letter_code
_entity_poly.pdbx_strand_id
1 'polypeptide(L)' 'MDARAQQAREHHRKAGDASRAADRHREQRDELVRKLWSTDRENWTYAKLAAAVGCSPELIAKIITGRKDG' A
#
# COMPACT_ATOMS: atom_id res chain seq x y z
N MET A 1 27.99 27.52 1.94
CA MET A 1 26.83 26.69 1.56
C MET A 1 25.66 27.11 2.44
N ASP A 2 24.49 27.43 1.88
CA ASP A 2 23.34 27.92 2.65
C ASP A 2 22.76 26.81 3.55
N ALA A 3 22.49 27.12 4.82
CA ALA A 3 22.02 26.14 5.80
C ALA A 3 20.57 25.69 5.52
N ARG A 4 19.72 26.58 5.02
CA ARG A 4 18.32 26.27 4.65
C ARG A 4 18.29 25.36 3.43
N ALA A 5 19.18 25.60 2.46
CA ALA A 5 19.32 24.72 1.29
C ALA A 5 19.74 23.29 1.68
N GLN A 6 20.64 23.13 2.66
CA GLN A 6 21.04 21.82 3.18
C GLN A 6 19.88 21.11 3.89
N GLN A 7 19.14 21.83 4.74
CA GLN A 7 17.96 21.29 5.41
C GLN A 7 16.86 20.89 4.41
N ALA A 8 16.61 21.71 3.39
CA ALA A 8 15.65 21.39 2.34
C ALA A 8 16.03 20.09 1.60
N ARG A 9 17.32 19.92 1.25
CA ARG A 9 17.83 18.69 0.64
C ARG A 9 17.66 17.47 1.55
N GLU A 10 17.87 17.63 2.85
CA GLU A 10 17.67 16.54 3.81
C GLU A 10 16.20 16.12 3.91
N HIS A 11 15.28 17.08 4.05
CA HIS A 11 13.85 16.80 4.07
C HIS A 11 13.37 16.14 2.77
N HIS A 12 13.86 16.59 1.61
CA HIS A 12 13.55 15.96 0.33
C HIS A 12 13.99 14.49 0.28
N ARG A 13 15.21 14.18 0.76
CA ARG A 13 15.69 12.79 0.84
C ARG A 13 14.82 11.94 1.76
N LYS A 14 14.52 12.43 2.98
CA LYS A 14 13.67 11.73 3.94
C LYS A 14 12.26 11.46 3.41
N ALA A 15 11.67 12.44 2.72
CA ALA A 15 10.37 12.26 2.06
C ALA A 15 10.42 11.17 0.98
N GLY A 16 11.48 11.16 0.16
CA GLY A 16 11.71 10.11 -0.83
C GLY A 16 11.90 8.73 -0.21
N ASP A 17 12.65 8.63 0.89
CA ASP A 17 12.84 7.38 1.64
C ASP A 17 11.53 6.86 2.23
N ALA A 18 10.75 7.74 2.87
CA ALA A 18 9.45 7.41 3.43
C ALA A 18 8.46 6.96 2.35
N SER A 19 8.45 7.63 1.18
CA SER A 19 7.60 7.22 0.05
C SER A 19 7.97 5.82 -0.43
N ARG A 20 9.27 5.53 -0.64
CA ARG A 20 9.73 4.20 -1.05
C ARG A 20 9.39 3.12 -0.03
N ALA A 21 9.51 3.42 1.26
CA ALA A 21 9.12 2.49 2.31
C ALA A 21 7.60 2.22 2.27
N ALA A 22 6.80 3.27 2.09
CA ALA A 22 5.35 3.14 1.96
C ALA A 22 4.95 2.32 0.72
N ASP A 23 5.64 2.48 -0.42
CA ASP A 23 5.43 1.65 -1.62
C ASP A 23 5.67 0.17 -1.33
N ARG A 24 6.79 -0.17 -0.70
CA ARG A 24 7.10 -1.57 -0.33
C ARG A 24 6.05 -2.17 0.62
N HIS A 25 5.59 -1.39 1.60
CA HIS A 25 4.54 -1.86 2.50
C HIS A 25 3.19 -2.06 1.78
N ARG A 26 2.85 -1.20 0.80
CA ARG A 26 1.66 -1.38 -0.03
C ARG A 26 1.76 -2.66 -0.87
N GLU A 27 2.90 -2.89 -1.51
CA GLU A 27 3.14 -4.10 -2.32
C GLU A 27 2.99 -5.38 -1.47
N GLN A 28 3.61 -5.42 -0.29
CA GLN A 28 3.50 -6.58 0.61
C GLN A 28 2.06 -6.81 1.10
N ARG A 29 1.35 -5.73 1.47
CA ARG A 29 -0.08 -5.82 1.83
C ARG A 29 -0.89 -6.42 0.67
N ASP A 30 -0.68 -5.92 -0.54
CA ASP A 30 -1.43 -6.34 -1.72
C ASP A 30 -1.16 -7.80 -2.06
N GLU A 31 0.08 -8.26 -1.94
CA GLU A 31 0.45 -9.68 -2.07
C GLU A 31 -0.24 -10.56 -1.03
N LEU A 32 -0.25 -10.15 0.24
CA LEU A 32 -0.92 -10.89 1.32
C LEU A 32 -2.43 -10.97 1.09
N VAL A 33 -3.07 -9.87 0.67
CA VAL A 33 -4.50 -9.84 0.33
C VAL A 33 -4.81 -10.78 -0.82
N ARG A 34 -4.00 -10.76 -1.90
CA ARG A 34 -4.17 -11.69 -3.03
C ARG A 34 -3.99 -13.13 -2.59
N LYS A 35 -3.02 -13.40 -1.71
CA LYS A 35 -2.77 -14.75 -1.17
C LYS A 35 -3.99 -15.24 -0.39
N LEU A 36 -4.48 -14.46 0.58
CA LEU A 36 -5.69 -14.79 1.36
C LEU A 36 -6.89 -15.08 0.44
N TRP A 37 -7.10 -14.23 -0.57
CA TRP A 37 -8.17 -14.40 -1.54
C TRP A 37 -8.03 -15.69 -2.36
N SER A 38 -6.81 -16.03 -2.78
CA SER A 38 -6.54 -17.22 -3.58
C SER A 38 -6.60 -18.53 -2.80
N THR A 39 -6.18 -18.51 -1.53
CA THR A 39 -6.06 -19.72 -0.71
C THR A 39 -7.37 -20.13 -0.05
N ASP A 40 -8.25 -19.17 0.22
CA ASP A 40 -9.44 -19.41 1.04
C ASP A 40 -10.65 -18.59 0.59
N ARG A 41 -10.91 -18.60 -0.72
CA ARG A 41 -11.92 -17.74 -1.35
C ARG A 41 -13.32 -17.90 -0.75
N GLU A 42 -13.67 -19.08 -0.27
CA GLU A 42 -14.99 -19.37 0.28
C GLU A 42 -15.22 -18.68 1.64
N ASN A 43 -14.16 -18.43 2.41
CA ASN A 43 -14.25 -17.78 3.72
C ASN A 43 -14.02 -16.27 3.69
N TRP A 44 -13.66 -15.70 2.54
CA TRP A 44 -13.35 -14.28 2.38
C TRP A 44 -14.33 -13.56 1.45
N THR A 45 -14.89 -12.45 1.95
CA THR A 45 -15.57 -11.44 1.13
C THR A 45 -14.73 -10.17 1.08
N TYR A 46 -14.97 -9.29 0.11
CA TYR A 46 -14.27 -8.00 0.03
C TYR A 46 -14.46 -7.17 1.32
N ALA A 47 -15.65 -7.20 1.92
CA ALA A 47 -15.92 -6.50 3.18
C ALA A 47 -15.14 -7.10 4.37
N LYS A 48 -15.05 -8.43 4.46
CA LYS A 48 -14.32 -9.10 5.54
C LYS A 48 -12.80 -8.86 5.45
N LEU A 49 -12.25 -8.90 4.24
CA LEU A 49 -10.85 -8.54 4.01
C LEU A 49 -10.59 -7.07 4.32
N ALA A 50 -11.47 -6.16 3.90
CA ALA A 50 -11.35 -4.73 4.17
C ALA A 50 -11.34 -4.44 5.68
N ALA A 51 -12.24 -5.07 6.44
CA ALA A 51 -12.27 -4.97 7.89
C ALA A 51 -11.00 -5.52 8.56
N ALA A 52 -10.49 -6.68 8.09
CA ALA A 52 -9.27 -7.27 8.63
C ALA A 52 -8.01 -6.45 8.35
N VAL A 53 -7.94 -5.80 7.19
CA VAL A 53 -6.80 -4.97 6.77
C VAL A 53 -6.92 -3.52 7.29
N GLY A 54 -8.12 -3.08 7.63
CA GLY A 54 -8.39 -1.70 8.03
C GLY A 54 -8.43 -0.73 6.85
N CYS A 55 -8.95 -1.16 5.70
CA CYS A 55 -9.08 -0.34 4.49
C CYS A 55 -10.49 -0.38 3.91
N SER A 56 -10.71 0.30 2.78
CA SER A 56 -11.99 0.25 2.08
C SER A 56 -12.16 -1.06 1.28
N PRO A 57 -13.40 -1.56 1.10
CA PRO A 57 -13.69 -2.67 0.20
C PRO A 57 -13.30 -2.40 -1.25
N GLU A 58 -13.36 -1.14 -1.67
CA GLU A 58 -12.94 -0.70 -3.00
C GLU A 58 -11.44 -0.94 -3.23
N LEU A 59 -10.60 -0.67 -2.21
CA LEU A 59 -9.17 -0.95 -2.29
C LEU A 59 -8.92 -2.46 -2.43
N ILE A 60 -9.62 -3.28 -1.65
CA ILE A 60 -9.53 -4.76 -1.77
C ILE A 60 -9.91 -5.22 -3.18
N ALA A 61 -11.00 -4.69 -3.74
CA ALA A 61 -11.41 -5.00 -5.10
C ALA A 61 -10.33 -4.58 -6.12
N LYS A 62 -9.71 -3.40 -5.97
CA LYS A 62 -8.59 -2.96 -6.83
C LYS A 62 -7.40 -3.91 -6.74
N ILE A 63 -7.01 -4.32 -5.53
CA ILE A 63 -5.88 -5.23 -5.28
C ILE A 63 -6.10 -6.59 -5.95
N ILE A 64 -7.31 -7.14 -5.82
CA ILE A 64 -7.68 -8.47 -6.34
C ILE A 64 -7.84 -8.44 -7.87
N THR A 65 -8.48 -7.41 -8.41
CA THR A 65 -8.74 -7.31 -9.85
C THR A 65 -7.52 -6.83 -10.66
N GLY A 66 -6.51 -6.27 -10.01
CA GLY A 66 -5.31 -5.76 -10.66
C GLY A 66 -5.53 -4.49 -11.49
N ARG A 67 -6.70 -3.84 -11.39
CA ARG A 67 -6.94 -2.54 -12.01
C ARG A 67 -6.09 -1.48 -11.31
N LYS A 68 -4.95 -1.15 -11.92
CA LYS A 68 -4.25 0.11 -11.65
C LYS A 68 -5.10 1.24 -12.22
N ASP A 69 -5.34 2.28 -11.42
CA ASP A 69 -5.78 3.57 -11.95
C ASP A 69 -4.77 3.96 -13.05
N GLY A 70 -5.27 4.24 -14.25
CA GLY A 70 -4.46 4.60 -15.42
C GLY A 70 -3.74 5.92 -15.22
#